data_AF-A0A7C3XX70-F1
#
_entry.id   AF-A0A7C3XX70-F1
#
_cell.length_a   1.000
_cell.length_b   1.000
_cell.length_c   1.000
_cell.angle_alpha   90.00
_cell.angle_beta   90.00
_cell.angle_gamma   90.00
#
_symmetry.space_group_name_H-M   'P 1'
#
loop_
_entity.id
_entity.type
_entity.pdbx_description
1 polymer ?
#
loop_
_entity_poly.entity_id
_entity_poly.type
_entity_poly.pdbx_seq_one_letter_code
_entity_poly.pdbx_strand_id
1 'polypeptide(L)' 'LFEVVKLQVPTFFLFRLTPTPGGSGGIELSLASTFAPFLGENYAGTLVFLWRILTYYLILVVGGATFLRAIRKI' A
#
# COMPACT_ATOMS: atom_id res chain seq x y z
N LEU A 1 4.97 -13.59 12.81
CA LEU A 1 5.57 -13.25 11.50
C LEU A 1 4.94 -14.04 10.35
N PHE A 2 5.04 -15.37 10.34
CA PHE A 2 4.47 -16.19 9.26
C PHE A 2 2.97 -15.97 9.02
N GLU A 3 2.18 -15.81 10.08
CA GLU A 3 0.74 -15.50 9.97
C GLU A 3 0.47 -14.16 9.28
N VAL A 4 1.26 -13.12 9.59
CA VAL A 4 1.13 -11.80 8.94
C VAL A 4 1.45 -11.89 7.45
N VAL A 5 2.50 -12.64 7.09
CA VAL A 5 2.89 -12.83 5.69
C VAL A 5 1.81 -13.61 4.93
N LYS A 6 1.25 -14.67 5.53
CA LYS A 6 0.15 -15.44 4.93
C LYS A 6 -1.08 -14.58 4.67
N LEU A 7 -1.42 -13.69 5.61
CA LEU A 7 -2.55 -12.77 5.47
C LEU A 7 -2.31 -11.70 4.38
N GLN A 8 -1.07 -11.22 4.24
CA GLN A 8 -0.72 -10.19 3.24
C GLN A 8 -0.82 -10.68 1.79
N VAL A 9 -0.46 -11.94 1.51
CA VAL A 9 -0.46 -12.50 0.15
C VAL A 9 -1.82 -12.33 -0.56
N PRO A 10 -2.95 -12.84 -0.03
CA PRO A 10 -4.26 -12.68 -0.68
C PRO A 10 -4.70 -11.21 -0.75
N THR A 11 -4.38 -10.39 0.24
CA THR A 11 -4.67 -8.95 0.23
C THR A 11 -4.02 -8.24 -0.97
N PHE A 12 -2.79 -8.60 -1.33
CA PHE A 12 -2.11 -8.04 -2.50
C PHE A 12 -2.64 -8.56 -3.84
N PHE A 13 -3.28 -9.74 -3.88
CA PHE A 13 -4.01 -10.19 -5.07
C PHE A 13 -5.27 -9.36 -5.29
N LEU A 14 -6.04 -9.08 -4.24
CA LEU A 14 -7.25 -8.25 -4.31
C LEU A 14 -6.95 -6.82 -4.79
N PHE A 15 -5.81 -6.26 -4.38
CA PHE A 15 -5.32 -4.97 -4.89
C PHE A 15 -5.30 -4.91 -6.43
N ARG A 16 -4.79 -5.97 -7.09
CA ARG A 16 -4.62 -5.99 -8.55
C ARG A 16 -5.95 -6.01 -9.32
N LEU A 17 -7.04 -6.35 -8.65
CA LEU A 17 -8.38 -6.36 -9.24
C LEU A 17 -9.05 -4.99 -9.16
N THR A 18 -8.45 -4.02 -8.48
CA THR A 18 -9.01 -2.67 -8.34
C THR A 18 -8.58 -1.81 -9.53
N PRO A 19 -9.51 -1.33 -10.39
CA PRO A 19 -9.17 -0.59 -11.61
C PRO A 19 -8.81 0.89 -11.34
N THR A 20 -8.53 1.26 -10.09
CA THR A 20 -8.20 2.64 -9.71
C THR A 20 -6.69 2.88 -9.85
N PRO A 21 -6.27 4.10 -10.22
CA PRO A 21 -4.86 4.47 -10.20
C PRO A 21 -4.24 4.19 -8.82
N GLY A 22 -3.16 3.40 -8.79
CA GLY A 22 -2.52 3.01 -7.53
C GLY A 22 -3.38 2.12 -6.61
N GLY A 23 -4.47 1.53 -7.11
CA GLY A 23 -5.40 0.64 -6.41
C GLY A 23 -6.03 1.22 -5.14
N SER A 24 -6.19 2.55 -5.09
CA SER A 24 -6.85 3.28 -3.99
C SER A 24 -8.29 2.82 -3.76
N GLY A 25 -8.73 2.85 -2.50
CA GLY A 25 -10.00 2.28 -2.05
C GLY A 25 -9.94 0.77 -1.87
N GLY A 26 -9.56 0.02 -2.91
CA GLY A 26 -9.54 -1.44 -2.89
C GLY A 26 -8.50 -2.02 -1.93
N ILE A 27 -7.25 -1.55 -1.98
CA ILE A 27 -6.19 -2.05 -1.08
C ILE A 27 -6.34 -1.55 0.34
N GLU A 28 -6.87 -0.34 0.53
CA GLU A 28 -7.15 0.21 1.87
C GLU A 28 -8.21 -0.63 2.57
N LEU A 29 -9.32 -0.94 1.87
CA LEU A 29 -10.37 -1.80 2.40
C LEU A 29 -9.86 -3.23 2.64
N SER A 30 -9.08 -3.78 1.70
CA SER A 30 -8.56 -5.14 1.81
C SER A 30 -7.58 -5.29 2.99
N LEU A 31 -6.64 -4.35 3.16
CA LEU A 31 -5.70 -4.35 4.30
C LEU A 31 -6.44 -4.11 5.61
N ALA A 32 -7.33 -3.11 5.67
CA ALA A 32 -8.07 -2.80 6.88
C ALA A 32 -8.93 -3.99 7.32
N SER A 33 -9.69 -4.60 6.42
CA SER A 33 -10.53 -5.77 6.72
C SER A 33 -9.72 -7.01 7.11
N THR A 34 -8.55 -7.22 6.49
CA THR A 34 -7.68 -8.36 6.82
C THR A 34 -7.09 -8.23 8.22
N PHE A 35 -6.70 -7.02 8.64
CA PHE A 35 -5.99 -6.79 9.90
C PHE A 35 -6.86 -6.27 11.06
N ALA A 36 -8.06 -5.75 10.79
CA ALA A 36 -8.98 -5.26 11.82
C ALA A 36 -9.32 -6.31 12.89
N PRO A 37 -9.55 -7.60 12.58
CA PRO A 37 -9.81 -8.62 13.62
C PRO A 37 -8.65 -8.82 14.60
N PHE A 38 -7.42 -8.47 14.19
CA PHE A 38 -6.22 -8.68 15.00
C PHE A 38 -5.77 -7.41 15.74
N LEU A 39 -6.02 -6.23 15.17
CA LEU A 39 -5.52 -4.95 15.68
C LEU A 39 -6.62 -4.03 16.22
N GLY A 40 -7.88 -4.27 15.88
CA GLY A 40 -8.98 -3.32 16.10
C GLY A 40 -9.02 -2.22 15.01
N GLU A 41 -10.20 -1.61 14.84
CA GLU A 41 -10.48 -0.67 13.74
C GLU A 41 -9.56 0.56 13.72
N ASN A 42 -9.30 1.15 14.91
CA ASN A 42 -8.44 2.33 15.04
C ASN A 42 -7.00 2.09 14.58
N TYR A 43 -6.45 0.91 14.90
CA TYR A 43 -5.08 0.56 14.55
C TYR A 43 -4.96 0.02 13.12
N ALA A 44 -6.00 -0.62 12.59
CA ALA A 44 -6.05 -1.07 11.20
C ALA A 44 -5.96 0.13 10.22
N GLY A 45 -6.68 1.22 10.50
CA GLY A 45 -6.56 2.46 9.71
C GLY A 45 -5.16 3.06 9.75
N THR A 46 -4.54 3.09 10.93
CA THR A 46 -3.17 3.59 11.10
C THR A 46 -2.15 2.71 10.34
N LEU A 47 -2.33 1.39 10.37
CA LEU A 47 -1.50 0.45 9.61
C LEU A 47 -1.58 0.74 8.11
N VAL A 48 -2.78 0.92 7.57
CA VAL A 48 -2.99 1.24 6.14
C VAL A 48 -2.32 2.56 5.78
N PHE A 49 -2.47 3.58 6.61
CA PHE A 49 -1.87 4.89 6.41
C PHE A 49 -0.33 4.83 6.36
N LEU A 50 0.29 4.20 7.38
CA LEU A 50 1.74 4.05 7.43
C LEU A 50 2.26 3.19 6.28
N TRP A 51 1.57 2.09 5.97
CA TRP A 51 1.91 1.25 4.84
C TRP A 51 1.91 2.05 3.53
N ARG A 52 0.86 2.85 3.26
CA ARG A 52 0.77 3.71 2.07
C ARG A 52 1.93 4.69 1.96
N ILE A 53 2.27 5.38 3.05
CA ILE A 53 3.38 6.34 3.07
C ILE A 53 4.68 5.65 2.70
N LEU A 54 4.99 4.52 3.36
CA LEU A 54 6.29 3.88 3.24
C LEU A 54 6.46 3.09 1.95
N THR A 55 5.42 2.41 1.46
CA THR A 55 5.55 1.48 0.33
C THR A 55 5.09 2.07 -1.00
N TYR A 56 4.27 3.12 -0.99
CA TYR A 56 3.74 3.71 -2.21
C TYR A 56 4.25 5.14 -2.43
N TYR A 57 3.90 6.07 -1.52
CA TYR A 57 4.20 7.48 -1.74
C TYR A 57 5.70 7.80 -1.67
N LEU A 58 6.44 7.19 -0.74
CA LEU A 58 7.88 7.40 -0.63
C LEU A 58 8.62 6.98 -1.91
N ILE A 59 8.29 5.81 -2.45
CA ILE A 59 8.90 5.29 -3.68
C ILE A 59 8.54 6.16 -4.88
N LEU A 60 7.28 6.62 -4.97
CA LEU A 60 6.85 7.54 -6.03
C LEU A 60 7.59 8.87 -5.98
N VAL A 61 7.81 9.45 -4.80
CA VAL A 61 8.56 10.70 -4.66
C VAL A 61 10.01 10.51 -5.09
N VAL A 62 10.67 9.45 -4.62
CA VAL A 62 12.05 9.16 -4.99
C VAL A 62 12.17 8.89 -6.49
N GLY A 63 11.30 8.03 -7.05
CA GLY A 63 11.27 7.70 -8.47
C GLY A 63 10.94 8.90 -9.35
N GLY A 64 10.00 9.75 -8.94
CA GLY A 64 9.67 10.99 -9.64
C GLY A 64 10.84 11.98 -9.63
N ALA A 65 11.51 12.14 -8.48
CA ALA A 65 12.68 13.00 -8.39
C ALA A 65 13.85 12.51 -9.24
N THR A 66 14.12 11.20 -9.27
CA THR A 66 15.17 10.63 -10.13
C THR A 66 14.81 10.74 -11.61
N PHE A 67 13.55 10.50 -11.98
CA PHE A 67 13.04 10.65 -13.34
C PHE A 67 13.16 12.09 -13.85
N LEU A 68 12.76 13.08 -13.06
CA LEU A 68 12.91 14.49 -13.40
C LEU A 68 14.37 14.90 -13.60
N ARG A 69 15.28 14.37 -12.77
CA ARG A 69 16.73 14.58 -12.94
C ARG A 69 17.26 13.94 -14.23
N ALA A 70 16.76 12.76 -14.60
CA ALA A 70 17.13 12.07 -15.82
C ALA A 70 16.68 12.85 -17.06
N ILE A 71 15.43 13.31 -17.09
CA ILE A 71 14.90 14.12 -18.20
C ILE A 71 15.67 15.44 -18.35
N ARG A 72 15.97 16.13 -17.25
CA ARG A 72 16.73 17.40 -17.30
C ARG A 72 18.17 17.25 -17.78
N LYS A 73 18.72 16.03 -17.81
CA LYS A 73 20.06 15.72 -18.31
C LYS A 73 20.08 15.40 -19.80
N ILE A 74 18.93 15.10 -20.40
CA ILE A 74 18.73 14.85 -21.84
C ILE A 74 18.47 16.19 -22.51
#